data_AF-A0A699VME2-F1
#
_entry.id   AF-A0A699VME2-F1
#
_cell.length_a   1.000
_cell.length_b   1.000
_cell.length_c   1.000
_cell.angle_alpha   90.00
_cell.angle_beta   90.00
_cell.angle_gamma   90.00
#
_symmetry.space_group_name_H-M   'P 1'
#
loop_
_entity.id
_entity.type
_entity.pdbx_description
1 polymer ?
#
loop_
_entity_poly.entity_id
_entity_poly.type
_entity_poly.pdbx_seq_one_letter_code
_entity_poly.pdbx_strand_id
1 'polypeptide(L)'
;KPTNNNLRTPSSSQSANKKQEFVKTDNKRVEKKDDKKKRNMSRVKCYNCKKEGHFAKDCKKVKVKDYEYYKTKMLLAKKDKDEQVLLAEDQAWM
;
A
#
# COMPACT_ATOMS: atom_id res chain seq x y z
N LYS A 1 34.70 36.21 17.15
CA LYS A 1 33.37 35.81 17.66
C LYS A 1 32.30 36.57 16.87
N PRO A 2 31.53 35.94 15.98
CA PRO A 2 30.25 36.48 15.57
C PRO A 2 29.15 35.76 16.34
N THR A 3 28.32 36.57 16.99
CA THR A 3 27.11 36.18 17.72
C THR A 3 25.96 35.94 16.75
N ASN A 4 25.20 34.89 17.08
CA ASN A 4 23.79 34.62 16.78
C ASN A 4 22.94 35.89 16.57
N ASN A 5 21.88 35.80 15.75
CA ASN A 5 20.50 36.06 16.17
C ASN A 5 19.50 35.75 15.04
N ASN A 6 18.81 34.63 15.21
CA ASN A 6 17.60 34.23 14.50
C ASN A 6 16.52 35.32 14.59
N LEU A 7 15.99 35.73 13.44
CA LEU A 7 14.66 36.36 13.35
C LEU A 7 13.80 35.50 12.42
N ARG A 8 12.84 34.83 13.06
CA ARG A 8 11.78 34.04 12.44
C ARG A 8 10.49 34.82 12.65
N THR A 9 9.82 35.20 11.57
CA THR A 9 8.36 35.34 11.52
C THR A 9 7.85 35.17 10.08
N PRO A 10 6.58 34.79 9.93
CA PRO A 10 6.08 34.03 8.79
C PRO A 10 5.43 34.94 7.74
N SER A 11 5.45 34.50 6.49
CA SER A 11 4.57 35.05 5.47
C SER A 11 3.71 33.93 4.90
N SER A 12 2.46 33.92 5.37
CA SER A 12 1.31 33.45 4.60
C SER A 12 1.37 34.15 3.24
N SER A 13 1.22 33.50 2.10
CA SER A 13 0.04 32.78 1.67
C SER A 13 0.30 32.31 0.24
N GLN A 14 -0.37 31.24 -0.18
CA GLN A 14 -1.13 31.12 -1.43
C GLN A 14 -1.11 29.68 -1.93
N SER A 15 -2.33 29.18 -2.10
CA SER A 15 -2.71 27.87 -2.58
C SER A 15 -1.93 27.45 -3.82
N ALA A 16 -1.35 26.26 -3.76
CA ALA A 16 -1.19 25.42 -4.92
C ALA A 16 -1.74 24.04 -4.54
N ASN A 17 -2.80 23.63 -5.23
CA ASN A 17 -3.30 22.26 -5.25
C ASN A 17 -2.12 21.33 -5.57
N LYS A 18 -1.38 20.88 -4.56
CA LYS A 18 -0.36 19.87 -4.73
C LYS A 18 -1.13 18.57 -4.88
N LYS A 19 -1.48 18.26 -6.14
CA LYS A 19 -1.69 16.90 -6.60
C LYS A 19 -0.63 16.07 -5.87
N GLN A 20 -1.05 15.27 -4.90
CA GLN A 20 -0.27 14.09 -4.59
C GLN A 20 -0.31 13.32 -5.90
N GLU A 21 0.77 13.43 -6.67
CA GLU A 21 1.07 12.44 -7.67
C GLU A 21 1.08 11.13 -6.91
N PHE A 22 -0.04 10.41 -7.01
CA PHE A 22 -0.10 9.01 -6.67
C PHE A 22 0.89 8.37 -7.63
N VAL A 23 2.14 8.27 -7.17
CA VAL A 23 3.16 7.43 -7.77
C VAL A 23 2.53 6.07 -7.76
N LYS A 24 1.95 5.69 -8.91
CA LYS A 24 1.63 4.32 -9.22
C LYS A 24 2.96 3.62 -9.05
N THR A 25 3.11 2.90 -7.94
CA THR A 25 4.20 1.95 -7.79
C THR A 25 3.90 0.86 -8.81
N ASP A 26 4.24 1.14 -10.07
CA ASP A 26 4.34 0.13 -11.09
C ASP A 26 5.22 -0.94 -10.46
N ASN A 27 4.67 -2.15 -10.34
CA ASN A 27 5.41 -3.30 -9.89
C ASN A 27 6.57 -3.49 -10.86
N LYS A 28 7.67 -2.78 -10.63
CA LYS A 28 8.91 -2.88 -11.38
C LYS A 28 9.40 -4.28 -11.09
N ARG A 29 8.99 -5.21 -11.95
CA ARG A 29 9.48 -6.57 -11.98
C ARG A 29 10.96 -6.41 -12.32
N VAL A 30 11.78 -6.34 -11.28
CA VAL A 30 13.22 -6.44 -11.41
C VAL A 30 13.45 -7.82 -12.00
N GLU A 31 13.63 -7.87 -13.32
CA GLU A 31 14.14 -9.04 -14.03
C GLU A 31 15.59 -9.19 -13.60
N LYS A 32 15.77 -9.86 -12.46
CA LYS A 32 17.06 -10.38 -12.06
C LYS A 32 17.41 -11.43 -13.10
N LYS A 33 18.39 -11.10 -13.94
CA LYS A 33 19.01 -12.00 -14.92
C LYS A 33 19.24 -13.36 -14.27
N ASP A 34 18.76 -14.40 -14.94
CA ASP A 34 18.75 -15.78 -14.47
C ASP A 34 20.18 -16.33 -14.41
N ASP A 35 20.89 -16.08 -13.30
CA ASP A 35 21.88 -17.03 -12.82
C ASP A 35 21.12 -18.28 -12.37
N LYS A 36 20.93 -19.20 -13.32
CA LYS A 36 20.26 -20.49 -13.17
C LYS A 36 21.06 -21.44 -12.28
N LYS A 37 21.46 -20.99 -11.08
CA LYS A 37 21.70 -21.90 -9.96
C LYS A 37 20.37 -22.60 -9.74
N LYS A 38 20.27 -23.87 -10.15
CA LYS A 38 19.08 -24.72 -9.97
C LYS A 38 18.70 -24.70 -8.48
N ARG A 39 17.89 -23.71 -8.09
CA ARG A 39 17.35 -23.64 -6.73
C ARG A 39 16.55 -24.92 -6.58
N ASN A 40 16.76 -25.61 -5.46
CA ASN A 40 16.04 -26.84 -5.21
C ASN A 40 14.54 -26.52 -5.11
N MET A 41 13.77 -26.83 -6.16
CA MET A 41 12.35 -26.53 -6.25
C MET A 41 11.55 -27.27 -5.17
N SER A 42 12.05 -28.41 -4.66
CA SER A 42 11.38 -29.12 -3.57
C SER A 42 11.29 -28.31 -2.29
N ARG A 43 12.19 -27.34 -2.07
CA ARG A 43 12.16 -26.46 -0.89
C ARG A 43 11.38 -25.16 -1.12
N VAL A 44 10.92 -24.90 -2.35
CA VAL A 44 10.20 -23.66 -2.69
C VAL A 44 8.74 -23.83 -2.30
N LYS A 45 8.31 -23.16 -1.23
CA LYS A 45 6.91 -23.13 -0.78
C LYS A 45 6.13 -22.01 -1.46
N CYS A 46 5.03 -22.37 -2.11
CA CYS A 46 4.12 -21.42 -2.74
C CYS A 46 3.29 -20.67 -1.68
N TYR A 47 3.31 -19.34 -1.72
CA TYR A 47 2.53 -18.51 -0.79
C TYR A 47 1.02 -18.61 -1.01
N ASN A 48 0.57 -18.90 -2.23
CA ASN A 48 -0.85 -18.96 -2.60
C ASN A 48 -1.51 -20.24 -2.10
N CYS A 49 -0.92 -21.40 -2.41
CA CYS A 49 -1.54 -22.71 -2.10
C CYS A 49 -0.83 -23.47 -0.98
N LYS A 50 0.24 -22.90 -0.40
CA LYS A 50 1.07 -23.49 0.66
C LYS A 50 1.74 -24.82 0.31
N LYS A 51 1.70 -25.25 -0.96
CA LYS A 51 2.40 -26.43 -1.48
C LYS A 51 3.81 -26.10 -1.96
N GLU A 52 4.70 -27.08 -1.90
CA GLU A 52 6.08 -26.96 -2.38
C GLU A 52 6.19 -27.23 -3.89
N GLY A 53 7.37 -27.01 -4.47
CA GLY A 53 7.67 -27.37 -5.86
C GLY A 53 7.49 -26.25 -6.89
N HIS A 54 6.92 -25.10 -6.53
CA HIS A 54 6.67 -24.00 -7.48
C HIS A 54 6.58 -22.63 -6.80
N PHE A 55 6.86 -21.57 -7.55
CA PHE A 55 6.65 -20.20 -7.09
C PHE A 55 5.16 -19.80 -7.16
N ALA A 56 4.78 -18.80 -6.38
CA ALA A 56 3.41 -18.29 -6.38
C ALA A 56 2.94 -17.75 -7.74
N LYS A 57 3.88 -17.35 -8.62
CA LYS A 57 3.62 -16.90 -9.99
C LYS A 57 3.16 -18.03 -10.91
N ASP A 58 3.64 -19.25 -10.67
CA ASP A 58 3.35 -20.45 -11.46
C ASP A 58 2.23 -21.30 -10.83
N CYS A 59 1.59 -20.76 -9.78
CA CYS A 59 0.54 -21.47 -9.05
C CYS A 59 -0.73 -21.50 -9.88
N LYS A 60 -1.07 -22.68 -10.42
CA LYS A 60 -2.32 -22.92 -11.15
C LYS A 60 -3.58 -22.66 -10.31
N LYS A 61 -3.47 -22.72 -8.97
CA LYS A 61 -4.56 -22.33 -8.09
C LYS A 61 -4.62 -20.80 -8.02
N VAL A 62 -5.66 -20.24 -8.64
CA VAL A 62 -6.07 -18.85 -8.39
C VAL A 62 -6.27 -18.68 -6.89
N LYS A 63 -5.83 -17.55 -6.32
CA LYS A 63 -6.22 -17.17 -4.96
C LYS A 63 -7.74 -17.02 -4.96
N VAL A 64 -8.46 -18.07 -4.58
CA VAL A 64 -9.89 -18.00 -4.36
C VAL A 64 -10.07 -17.13 -3.13
N LYS A 65 -10.22 -15.83 -3.36
CA LYS A 65 -10.87 -14.96 -2.40
C LYS A 65 -12.32 -15.41 -2.42
N ASP A 66 -12.74 -16.06 -1.36
CA ASP A 66 -14.12 -16.49 -1.21
C ASP A 66 -15.05 -15.27 -1.14
N TYR A 67 -16.35 -15.55 -1.27
CA TYR A 67 -17.38 -14.53 -1.17
C TYR A 67 -17.31 -13.79 0.18
N GLU A 68 -17.00 -14.50 1.27
CA GLU A 68 -16.86 -13.93 2.60
C GLU A 68 -15.71 -12.91 2.68
N TYR A 69 -14.56 -13.19 2.08
CA TYR A 69 -13.45 -12.23 1.99
C TYR A 69 -13.88 -10.93 1.33
N TYR A 70 -14.64 -11.01 0.22
CA TYR A 70 -15.13 -9.81 -0.47
C TYR A 70 -16.21 -9.08 0.33
N LYS A 71 -17.12 -9.82 0.96
CA LYS A 71 -18.16 -9.26 1.83
C LYS A 71 -17.56 -8.50 3.01
N THR A 72 -16.57 -9.07 3.69
CA THR A 72 -15.84 -8.40 4.79
C THR A 72 -15.07 -7.18 4.30
N LYS A 73 -14.38 -7.27 3.15
CA LYS A 73 -13.68 -6.13 2.55
C LYS A 73 -14.62 -4.96 2.22
N MET A 74 -15.82 -5.24 1.71
CA MET A 74 -16.83 -4.23 1.40
C MET A 74 -17.42 -3.59 2.66
N LEU A 75 -17.63 -4.38 3.72
CA LEU A 75 -18.11 -3.88 5.02
C LEU A 75 -17.09 -2.94 5.68
N LEU A 76 -15.81 -3.31 5.68
CA LEU A 76 -14.74 -2.47 6.21
C LEU A 76 -14.66 -1.13 5.46
N ALA A 77 -14.68 -1.16 4.13
CA ALA A 77 -14.62 0.05 3.31
C ALA A 77 -15.85 0.98 3.45
N LYS A 78 -16.98 0.48 3.97
CA LYS A 78 -18.14 1.30 4.34
C LYS A 78 -17.95 1.95 5.71
N LYS A 79 -17.54 1.18 6.72
CA LYS A 79 -17.26 1.69 8.06
C LYS A 79 -16.24 2.83 8.06
N ASP A 80 -15.17 2.70 7.28
CA ASP A 80 -14.16 3.76 7.18
C ASP A 80 -14.73 5.08 6.61
N LYS A 81 -15.79 5.00 5.78
CA LYS A 81 -16.48 6.20 5.26
C LYS A 81 -17.44 6.77 6.27
N ASP A 82 -18.21 5.91 6.93
CA ASP A 82 -19.16 6.34 7.96
C ASP A 82 -18.42 7.01 9.13
N GLU A 83 -17.27 6.45 9.54
CA GLU A 83 -16.39 7.05 10.55
C GLU A 83 -15.79 8.38 10.09
N GLN A 84 -15.39 8.50 8.81
CA GLN A 84 -14.92 9.76 8.25
C GLN A 84 -16.01 10.84 8.22
N VAL A 85 -17.26 10.46 7.94
CA VAL A 85 -18.42 11.38 7.95
C VAL A 85 -18.69 11.86 9.38
N LEU A 86 -18.75 10.95 10.35
CA LEU A 86 -18.95 11.29 11.77
C LEU A 86 -17.87 12.24 12.28
N LEU A 87 -16.60 11.98 11.95
CA LEU A 87 -15.48 12.87 12.27
C LEU A 87 -15.63 14.27 11.67
N ALA A 88 -16.18 14.39 10.46
CA ALA A 88 -16.38 15.68 9.81
C ALA A 88 -17.57 16.46 10.41
N GLU A 89 -18.60 15.76 10.86
CA GLU A 89 -19.76 16.36 11.54
C GLU A 89 -19.37 16.93 12.91
N ASP A 90 -18.61 16.18 13.72
CA ASP A 90 -18.08 16.67 15.00
C ASP A 90 -17.20 17.91 14.84
N GLN A 91 -16.46 17.99 13.72
CA GLN A 91 -15.62 19.13 13.39
C GLN A 91 -16.42 20.34 12.86
N ALA A 92 -17.64 20.13 12.37
CA ALA A 92 -18.53 21.18 11.88
C ALA A 92 -19.41 21.79 12.99
N TRP A 93 -19.52 21.11 14.13
CA TRP A 93 -20.29 21.55 15.31
C TRP A 93 -19.43 22.26 16.38
N MET A 94 -18.13 22.38 16.16
CA MET A 94 -17.17 23.16 16.97
C MET A 94 -16.82 24.48 16.29
#